data_AF-A0A1X0XIX5-F1
#
_entry.id   AF-A0A1X0XIX5-F1
#
_cell.length_a   1.000
_cell.length_b   1.000
_cell.length_c   1.000
_cell.angle_alpha   90.00
_cell.angle_beta   90.00
_cell.angle_gamma   90.00
#
_symmetry.space_group_name_H-M   'P 1'
#
loop_
_entity.id
_entity.type
_entity.pdbx_description
1 polymer ?
#
loop_
_entity_poly.entity_id
_entity_poly.type
_entity_poly.pdbx_seq_one_letter_code
_entity_poly.pdbx_strand_id
1 'polypeptide(L)'
;MDQRKPFAGGPLPARLAKLQHLLDDYRSQRRPLPTTADGEVNANFLARQLHTESTFISRATGRAMVAAAAAEVGFADGCYLFTPVRACIDSAPWLTGFDYHRMPELSRMLLTACYVVIAYLSGMRDSEVKHLQRDCVSRQRDAQGNVYRRTITSRAFKGETPKGVTASWVVSESVERAVGVLEQLQPDDAKYLFTALSATMGSCGTDRSRSVTIKCTNKNLNEFVDWINAYCAAHNRADDIPLIRRQRWRLTSGQFRRTLAWFIARRPGGAIAGTIQYRHHSIQMFEGYAGTTESGFRGEVEAEQSLQRGERLLAMIENNEHHDLRGPAAPEAEERLTNLQRGSAYTGSVVTDPRRLRRIMRSEDPNIYLGHFVTCVYNPDKALCRRQLAPAGDPSLPDLANCQPLQCRNVALTADNLQALTDQLHQLDAHLATAELLAPFVAHRLTQQRRDLAALLEAATAPKDIV
;
A
#
# COMPACT_ATOMS: atom_id res chain seq x y z
N MET A 1 -46.19 -16.80 -10.89
CA MET A 1 -46.30 -18.23 -10.59
C MET A 1 -44.90 -18.80 -10.82
N ASP A 2 -44.08 -19.18 -9.86
CA ASP A 2 -44.27 -19.73 -8.51
C ASP A 2 -43.00 -19.35 -7.70
N GLN A 3 -43.05 -18.25 -6.92
CA GLN A 3 -41.97 -17.91 -5.99
C GLN A 3 -42.30 -18.55 -4.64
N ARG A 4 -41.87 -19.80 -4.46
CA ARG A 4 -41.90 -20.48 -3.15
C ARG A 4 -41.17 -19.61 -2.12
N LYS A 5 -41.89 -19.18 -1.07
CA LYS A 5 -41.29 -18.53 0.11
C LYS A 5 -40.16 -19.44 0.64
N PRO A 6 -38.94 -18.95 0.96
CA PRO A 6 -37.82 -19.78 1.40
C PRO A 6 -38.02 -20.46 2.76
N PHE A 7 -39.15 -20.21 3.43
CA PHE A 7 -39.47 -20.68 4.77
C PHE A 7 -40.88 -21.26 4.78
N ALA A 8 -41.11 -22.34 4.03
CA ALA A 8 -42.28 -23.18 4.23
C ALA A 8 -42.03 -24.06 5.46
N GLY A 9 -42.10 -23.45 6.65
CA GLY A 9 -41.97 -24.17 7.91
C GLY A 9 -42.97 -25.32 7.93
N GLY A 10 -42.49 -26.53 8.19
CA GLY A 10 -43.30 -27.76 8.23
C GLY A 10 -44.50 -27.69 9.19
N PRO A 11 -45.22 -28.81 9.42
CA PRO A 11 -46.41 -28.81 10.25
C PRO A 11 -46.15 -28.16 11.62
N LEU A 12 -47.11 -27.38 12.13
CA LEU A 12 -46.96 -26.59 13.36
C LEU A 12 -46.39 -27.39 14.56
N PRO A 13 -46.82 -28.65 14.81
CA PRO A 13 -46.23 -29.47 15.87
C PRO A 13 -44.72 -29.68 15.73
N ALA A 14 -44.23 -29.91 14.50
CA ALA A 14 -42.81 -30.09 14.25
C ALA A 14 -42.00 -28.81 14.52
N ARG A 15 -42.56 -27.64 14.22
CA ARG A 15 -41.94 -26.34 14.55
C ARG A 15 -41.90 -26.06 16.04
N LEU A 16 -42.98 -26.39 16.76
CA LEU A 16 -43.01 -26.28 18.22
C LEU A 16 -42.01 -27.24 18.88
N ALA A 17 -41.88 -28.47 18.39
CA ALA A 17 -40.85 -29.40 18.87
C ALA A 17 -39.42 -28.86 18.66
N LYS A 18 -39.15 -28.27 17.48
CA LYS A 18 -37.87 -27.60 17.22
C LYS A 18 -37.62 -26.40 18.14
N LEU A 19 -38.65 -25.59 18.40
CA LEU A 19 -38.56 -24.48 19.35
C LEU A 19 -38.29 -24.99 20.77
N GLN A 20 -38.94 -26.07 21.19
CA GLN A 20 -38.69 -26.67 22.49
C GLN A 20 -37.23 -27.10 22.62
N HIS A 21 -36.70 -27.82 21.64
CA HIS A 21 -35.29 -28.23 21.63
C HIS A 21 -34.35 -27.02 21.71
N LEU A 22 -34.61 -25.97 20.94
CA LEU A 22 -33.80 -24.75 21.00
C LEU A 22 -33.84 -24.14 22.40
N LEU A 23 -35.01 -24.01 23.02
CA LEU A 23 -35.14 -23.44 24.38
C LEU A 23 -34.46 -24.33 25.42
N ASP A 24 -34.49 -25.65 25.26
CA ASP A 24 -33.78 -26.59 26.13
C ASP A 24 -32.26 -26.47 25.98
N ASP A 25 -31.75 -26.12 24.79
CA ASP A 25 -30.34 -25.77 24.60
C ASP A 25 -29.97 -24.50 25.39
N TYR A 26 -30.80 -23.46 25.37
CA TYR A 26 -30.59 -22.25 26.21
C TYR A 26 -30.59 -22.59 27.71
N ARG A 27 -31.53 -23.43 28.16
CA ARG A 27 -31.62 -23.90 29.55
C ARG A 27 -30.39 -24.67 29.99
N SER A 28 -30.00 -25.69 29.21
CA SER A 28 -28.87 -26.56 29.55
C SER A 28 -27.55 -25.79 29.66
N GLN A 29 -27.41 -24.73 28.87
CA GLN A 29 -26.22 -23.88 28.84
C GLN A 29 -26.34 -22.67 29.78
N ARG A 30 -27.47 -22.54 30.51
CA ARG A 30 -27.82 -21.38 31.36
C ARG A 30 -27.62 -20.05 30.64
N ARG A 31 -27.98 -20.00 29.36
CA ARG A 31 -27.84 -18.79 28.53
C ARG A 31 -29.13 -17.98 28.57
N PRO A 32 -29.06 -16.67 28.83
CA PRO A 32 -30.23 -15.82 28.81
C PRO A 32 -30.81 -15.70 27.39
N LEU A 33 -32.11 -15.47 27.29
CA LEU A 33 -32.79 -15.39 26.01
C LEU A 33 -32.52 -14.05 25.30
N PRO A 34 -32.32 -14.06 23.97
CA PRO A 34 -32.03 -12.87 23.18
C PRO A 34 -33.21 -11.90 23.16
N THR A 35 -32.94 -10.62 23.37
CA THR A 35 -33.96 -9.56 23.48
C THR A 35 -33.92 -8.55 22.34
N THR A 36 -35.04 -7.84 22.17
CA THR A 36 -35.12 -6.61 21.38
C THR A 36 -34.66 -5.42 22.23
N ALA A 37 -34.51 -4.24 21.60
CA ALA A 37 -34.21 -3.00 22.31
C ALA A 37 -35.25 -2.63 23.39
N ASP A 38 -36.48 -3.15 23.26
CA ASP A 38 -37.58 -2.93 24.21
C ASP A 38 -37.55 -3.90 25.40
N GLY A 39 -36.56 -4.81 25.48
CA GLY A 39 -36.42 -5.79 26.57
C GLY A 39 -37.25 -7.07 26.40
N GLU A 40 -38.01 -7.19 25.32
CA GLU A 40 -38.82 -8.38 25.01
C GLU A 40 -38.02 -9.45 24.26
N VAL A 41 -38.39 -10.73 24.39
CA VAL A 41 -37.68 -11.81 23.66
C VAL A 41 -37.80 -11.63 22.15
N ASN A 42 -36.67 -11.68 21.45
CA ASN A 42 -36.60 -11.49 20.01
C ASN A 42 -37.01 -12.77 19.26
N ALA A 43 -38.31 -12.93 19.04
CA ALA A 43 -38.88 -14.05 18.29
C ALA A 43 -38.32 -14.19 16.85
N ASN A 44 -37.98 -13.09 16.20
CA ASN A 44 -37.38 -13.13 14.86
C ASN A 44 -35.97 -13.72 14.88
N PHE A 45 -35.19 -13.43 15.92
CA PHE A 45 -33.85 -13.99 16.08
C PHE A 45 -33.89 -15.48 16.41
N LEU A 46 -34.80 -15.92 17.29
CA LEU A 46 -35.04 -17.34 17.56
C LEU A 46 -35.50 -18.08 16.29
N ALA A 47 -36.43 -17.51 15.53
CA ALA A 47 -36.90 -18.11 14.29
C ALA A 47 -35.80 -18.25 13.22
N ARG A 48 -34.85 -17.30 13.17
CA ARG A 48 -33.66 -17.39 12.30
C ARG A 48 -32.75 -18.55 12.69
N GLN A 49 -32.52 -18.80 13.99
CA GLN A 49 -31.76 -19.97 14.46
C GLN A 49 -32.44 -21.29 14.06
N LEU A 50 -33.78 -21.28 14.00
CA LEU A 50 -34.58 -22.42 13.55
C LEU A 50 -34.73 -22.52 12.03
N HIS A 51 -34.20 -21.56 11.27
CA HIS A 51 -34.40 -21.41 9.83
C HIS A 51 -35.90 -21.49 9.42
N THR A 52 -36.77 -20.74 10.10
CA THR A 52 -38.23 -20.71 9.86
C THR A 52 -38.79 -19.30 10.11
N GLU A 53 -40.07 -19.06 9.80
CA GLU A 53 -40.79 -17.84 10.12
C GLU A 53 -41.16 -17.73 11.62
N SER A 54 -41.19 -16.51 12.16
CA SER A 54 -41.43 -16.25 13.60
C SER A 54 -42.89 -16.28 14.04
N THR A 55 -43.84 -16.33 13.10
CA THR A 55 -45.28 -16.16 13.39
C THR A 55 -45.82 -17.19 14.39
N PHE A 56 -45.29 -18.42 14.39
CA PHE A 56 -45.72 -19.46 15.33
C PHE A 56 -45.21 -19.22 16.76
N ILE A 57 -44.08 -18.53 16.92
CA ILE A 57 -43.53 -18.13 18.23
C ILE A 57 -44.43 -17.07 18.86
N SER A 58 -44.96 -16.15 18.06
CA SER A 58 -45.89 -15.10 18.52
C SER A 58 -47.29 -15.61 18.89
N ARG A 59 -47.64 -16.87 18.57
CA ARG A 59 -48.92 -17.49 18.99
C ARG A 59 -48.89 -17.88 20.46
N ALA A 60 -50.07 -18.14 21.06
CA ALA A 60 -50.21 -18.41 22.49
C ALA A 60 -49.27 -19.53 22.99
N THR A 61 -49.24 -20.68 22.31
CA THR A 61 -48.37 -21.82 22.70
C THR A 61 -46.88 -21.46 22.62
N GLY A 62 -46.44 -20.85 21.51
CA GLY A 62 -45.03 -20.43 21.35
C GLY A 62 -44.62 -19.37 22.38
N ARG A 63 -45.48 -18.38 22.63
CA ARG A 63 -45.26 -17.36 23.66
C ARG A 63 -45.16 -17.95 25.05
N ALA A 64 -46.01 -18.92 25.39
CA ALA A 64 -45.96 -19.59 26.69
C ALA A 64 -44.64 -20.36 26.88
N MET A 65 -44.18 -21.07 25.84
CA MET A 65 -42.90 -21.78 25.88
C MET A 65 -41.72 -20.83 26.10
N VAL A 66 -41.70 -19.71 25.35
CA VAL A 66 -40.65 -18.69 25.46
C VAL A 66 -40.69 -18.00 26.82
N ALA A 67 -41.88 -17.66 27.34
CA ALA A 67 -42.03 -17.03 28.65
C ALA A 67 -41.57 -17.96 29.79
N ALA A 68 -41.88 -19.25 29.71
CA ALA A 68 -41.41 -20.24 30.67
C ALA A 68 -39.87 -20.32 30.67
N ALA A 69 -39.25 -20.41 29.48
CA ALA A 69 -37.80 -20.41 29.37
C ALA A 69 -37.19 -19.09 29.87
N ALA A 70 -37.77 -17.94 29.53
CA ALA A 70 -37.31 -16.62 29.99
C ALA A 70 -37.30 -16.50 31.52
N ALA A 71 -38.31 -17.07 32.20
CA ALA A 71 -38.38 -17.09 33.65
C ALA A 71 -37.25 -17.92 34.30
N GLU A 72 -36.71 -18.92 33.59
CA GLU A 72 -35.65 -19.79 34.08
C GLU A 72 -34.24 -19.24 33.79
N VAL A 73 -33.99 -18.75 32.56
CA VAL A 73 -32.65 -18.32 32.13
C VAL A 73 -32.45 -16.80 32.10
N GLY A 74 -33.53 -16.02 32.23
CA GLY A 74 -33.49 -14.56 32.16
C GLY A 74 -33.35 -14.00 30.75
N PHE A 75 -33.07 -12.70 30.68
CA PHE A 75 -33.00 -11.90 29.46
C PHE A 75 -31.56 -11.45 29.18
N ALA A 76 -31.14 -11.55 27.92
CA ALA A 76 -29.85 -11.05 27.47
C ALA A 76 -29.95 -9.54 27.23
N ASP A 77 -28.80 -8.88 27.14
CA ASP A 77 -28.64 -7.48 26.75
C ASP A 77 -28.61 -7.27 25.22
N GLY A 78 -28.75 -8.34 24.44
CA GLY A 78 -28.77 -8.27 22.97
C GLY A 78 -28.95 -9.63 22.28
N CYS A 79 -28.79 -9.64 20.95
CA CYS A 79 -28.94 -10.83 20.12
C CYS A 79 -27.59 -11.35 19.62
N TYR A 80 -26.85 -12.07 20.47
CA TYR A 80 -25.49 -12.50 20.13
C TYR A 80 -25.44 -13.75 19.24
N LEU A 81 -24.57 -13.71 18.23
CA LEU A 81 -24.19 -14.87 17.44
C LEU A 81 -23.28 -15.80 18.24
N PHE A 82 -23.33 -17.10 17.94
CA PHE A 82 -22.51 -18.12 18.61
C PHE A 82 -21.07 -18.21 18.07
N THR A 83 -20.73 -17.41 17.06
CA THR A 83 -19.38 -17.39 16.50
C THR A 83 -18.40 -16.84 17.53
N PRO A 84 -17.37 -17.61 17.94
CA PRO A 84 -16.42 -17.15 18.94
C PRO A 84 -15.56 -16.00 18.38
N VAL A 85 -15.33 -14.97 19.20
CA VAL A 85 -14.42 -13.88 18.88
C VAL A 85 -12.99 -14.39 19.06
N ARG A 86 -12.25 -14.51 17.96
CA ARG A 86 -10.86 -15.00 17.95
C ARG A 86 -9.83 -13.87 17.94
N ALA A 87 -10.24 -12.67 17.55
CA ALA A 87 -9.36 -11.52 17.47
C ALA A 87 -9.10 -10.96 18.88
N CYS A 88 -7.83 -10.65 19.16
CA CYS A 88 -7.43 -10.00 20.40
C CYS A 88 -6.75 -8.66 20.09
N ILE A 89 -6.94 -7.68 20.96
CA ILE A 89 -6.23 -6.41 20.99
C ILE A 89 -5.59 -6.31 22.37
N ASP A 90 -4.27 -6.08 22.43
CA ASP A 90 -3.50 -6.04 23.69
C ASP A 90 -3.74 -7.26 24.60
N SER A 91 -3.84 -8.44 23.99
CA SER A 91 -4.11 -9.74 24.65
C SER A 91 -5.52 -9.91 25.24
N ALA A 92 -6.41 -8.92 25.10
CA ALA A 92 -7.82 -9.04 25.44
C ALA A 92 -8.66 -9.35 24.18
N PRO A 93 -9.75 -10.14 24.27
CA PRO A 93 -10.67 -10.32 23.15
C PRO A 93 -11.17 -8.96 22.63
N TRP A 94 -11.19 -8.78 21.32
CA TRP A 94 -11.61 -7.53 20.69
C TRP A 94 -13.06 -7.15 21.04
N LEU A 95 -13.94 -8.17 21.07
CA LEU A 95 -15.35 -8.03 21.43
C LEU A 95 -15.72 -9.19 22.36
N THR A 96 -16.72 -8.96 23.22
CA THR A 96 -17.32 -10.01 24.07
C THR A 96 -18.19 -10.97 23.24
N GLY A 97 -18.78 -10.47 22.16
CA GLY A 97 -19.60 -11.24 21.23
C GLY A 97 -20.06 -10.40 20.04
N PHE A 98 -20.62 -11.05 19.02
CA PHE A 98 -21.18 -10.37 17.86
C PHE A 98 -22.70 -10.22 18.01
N ASP A 99 -23.15 -9.03 18.41
CA ASP A 99 -24.58 -8.72 18.34
C ASP A 99 -25.04 -8.67 16.87
N TYR A 100 -26.06 -9.47 16.56
CA TYR A 100 -26.69 -9.58 15.27
C TYR A 100 -27.09 -8.21 14.69
N HIS A 101 -27.56 -7.29 15.53
CA HIS A 101 -27.98 -5.96 15.08
C HIS A 101 -26.81 -5.09 14.61
N ARG A 102 -25.60 -5.35 15.10
CA ARG A 102 -24.36 -4.66 14.70
C ARG A 102 -23.72 -5.26 13.45
N MET A 103 -24.20 -6.41 12.97
CA MET A 103 -23.56 -7.10 11.84
C MET A 103 -23.53 -6.30 10.53
N PRO A 104 -24.58 -5.54 10.15
CA PRO A 104 -24.51 -4.69 8.97
C PRO A 104 -23.39 -3.63 9.07
N GLU A 105 -23.24 -3.02 10.25
CA GLU A 105 -22.17 -2.05 10.52
C GLU A 105 -20.80 -2.71 10.45
N LEU A 106 -20.57 -3.78 11.22
CA LEU A 106 -19.29 -4.49 11.28
C LEU A 106 -18.86 -5.05 9.91
N SER A 107 -19.81 -5.53 9.11
CA SER A 107 -19.53 -6.01 7.75
C SER A 107 -19.09 -4.87 6.82
N ARG A 108 -19.72 -3.69 6.95
CA ARG A 108 -19.33 -2.48 6.22
C ARG A 108 -17.98 -1.93 6.68
N MET A 109 -17.66 -2.01 7.97
CA MET A 109 -16.34 -1.67 8.52
C MET A 109 -15.28 -2.61 7.93
N LEU A 110 -15.54 -3.92 7.90
CA LEU A 110 -14.62 -4.90 7.32
C LEU A 110 -14.39 -4.66 5.82
N LEU A 111 -15.46 -4.42 5.05
CA LEU A 111 -15.35 -4.05 3.64
C LEU A 111 -14.45 -2.81 3.45
N THR A 112 -14.62 -1.80 4.31
CA THR A 112 -13.86 -0.54 4.27
C THR A 112 -12.40 -0.76 4.68
N ALA A 113 -12.14 -1.59 5.68
CA ALA A 113 -10.78 -1.96 6.10
C ALA A 113 -10.03 -2.68 4.97
N CYS A 114 -10.67 -3.65 4.31
CA CYS A 114 -10.10 -4.30 3.13
C CYS A 114 -9.85 -3.31 1.99
N TYR A 115 -10.77 -2.37 1.75
CA TYR A 115 -10.56 -1.29 0.77
C TYR A 115 -9.31 -0.47 1.08
N VAL A 116 -9.13 -0.05 2.34
CA VAL A 116 -7.96 0.74 2.76
C VAL A 116 -6.67 -0.02 2.51
N VAL A 117 -6.59 -1.28 2.93
CA VAL A 117 -5.40 -2.13 2.73
C VAL A 117 -5.07 -2.27 1.24
N ILE A 118 -6.06 -2.59 0.42
CA ILE A 118 -5.87 -2.77 -1.02
C ILE A 118 -5.47 -1.44 -1.68
N ALA A 119 -6.23 -0.36 -1.44
CA ALA A 119 -5.98 0.93 -2.08
C ALA A 119 -4.62 1.52 -1.68
N TYR A 120 -4.25 1.41 -0.40
CA TYR A 120 -2.98 1.94 0.11
C TYR A 120 -1.78 1.14 -0.38
N LEU A 121 -1.80 -0.20 -0.30
CA LEU A 121 -0.62 -1.02 -0.59
C LEU A 121 -0.45 -1.36 -2.08
N SER A 122 -1.52 -1.34 -2.87
CA SER A 122 -1.42 -1.52 -4.34
C SER A 122 -1.18 -0.21 -5.08
N GLY A 123 -1.67 0.90 -4.52
CA GLY A 123 -1.66 2.19 -5.19
C GLY A 123 -2.72 2.33 -6.30
N MET A 124 -3.62 1.37 -6.46
CA MET A 124 -4.69 1.40 -7.46
C MET A 124 -5.62 2.60 -7.30
N ARG A 125 -6.22 3.06 -8.40
CA ARG A 125 -7.29 4.07 -8.36
C ARG A 125 -8.57 3.48 -7.81
N ASP A 126 -9.44 4.34 -7.29
CA ASP A 126 -10.76 3.94 -6.78
C ASP A 126 -11.54 3.04 -7.75
N SER A 127 -11.61 3.44 -9.03
CA SER A 127 -12.28 2.65 -10.07
C SER A 127 -11.59 1.31 -10.32
N GLU A 128 -10.26 1.25 -10.26
CA GLU A 128 -9.50 0.00 -10.45
C GLU A 128 -9.74 -0.95 -9.27
N VAL A 129 -9.72 -0.47 -8.02
CA VAL A 129 -10.01 -1.28 -6.83
C VAL A 129 -11.42 -1.86 -6.90
N LYS A 130 -12.40 -1.04 -7.28
CA LYS A 130 -13.82 -1.42 -7.34
C LYS A 130 -14.18 -2.46 -8.40
N HIS A 131 -13.34 -2.61 -9.43
CA HIS A 131 -13.53 -3.60 -10.48
C HIS A 131 -12.74 -4.88 -10.23
N LEU A 132 -12.15 -5.05 -9.04
CA LEU A 132 -11.63 -6.34 -8.60
C LEU A 132 -12.75 -7.37 -8.56
N GLN A 133 -12.50 -8.49 -9.23
CA GLN A 133 -13.40 -9.63 -9.31
C GLN A 133 -12.87 -10.76 -8.43
N ARG A 134 -13.73 -11.76 -8.20
CA ARG A 134 -13.30 -13.02 -7.59
C ARG A 134 -12.14 -13.64 -8.39
N ASP A 135 -11.25 -14.34 -7.69
CA ASP A 135 -10.09 -15.02 -8.28
C ASP A 135 -9.12 -14.07 -9.00
N CYS A 136 -9.08 -12.79 -8.60
CA CYS A 136 -8.20 -11.79 -9.20
C CYS A 136 -6.71 -11.93 -8.82
N VAL A 137 -6.38 -12.80 -7.85
CA VAL A 137 -5.01 -12.99 -7.34
C VAL A 137 -4.30 -14.11 -8.11
N SER A 138 -3.09 -13.83 -8.57
CA SER A 138 -2.17 -14.80 -9.16
C SER A 138 -0.86 -14.86 -8.36
N ARG A 139 -0.30 -16.06 -8.24
CA ARG A 139 0.93 -16.35 -7.49
C ARG A 139 1.95 -16.99 -8.43
N GLN A 140 3.16 -16.45 -8.48
CA GLN A 140 4.30 -17.10 -9.13
C GLN A 140 5.18 -17.75 -8.06
N ARG A 141 5.61 -18.99 -8.32
CA ARG A 141 6.38 -19.81 -7.40
C ARG A 141 7.71 -20.20 -8.02
N ASP A 142 8.75 -20.33 -7.20
CA ASP A 142 10.03 -20.88 -7.60
C ASP A 142 9.96 -22.41 -7.77
N ALA A 143 11.08 -23.04 -8.17
CA ALA A 143 11.16 -24.50 -8.34
C ALA A 143 10.95 -25.28 -7.03
N GLN A 144 11.12 -24.62 -5.88
CA GLN A 144 10.93 -25.17 -4.53
C GLN A 144 9.51 -24.93 -3.99
N GLY A 145 8.65 -24.25 -4.76
CA GLY A 145 7.26 -23.98 -4.41
C GLY A 145 7.02 -22.71 -3.59
N ASN A 146 8.05 -21.92 -3.27
CA ASN A 146 7.91 -20.67 -2.52
C ASN A 146 7.32 -19.56 -3.40
N VAL A 147 6.38 -18.78 -2.86
CA VAL A 147 5.78 -17.66 -3.58
C VAL A 147 6.72 -16.47 -3.56
N TYR A 148 7.36 -16.16 -4.69
CA TYR A 148 8.23 -14.98 -4.82
C TYR A 148 7.50 -13.75 -5.39
N ARG A 149 6.37 -13.93 -6.08
CA ARG A 149 5.58 -12.81 -6.62
C ARG A 149 4.09 -13.06 -6.51
N ARG A 150 3.37 -12.03 -6.04
CA ARG A 150 1.91 -11.97 -5.98
C ARG A 150 1.43 -10.82 -6.85
N THR A 151 0.40 -11.09 -7.63
CA THR A 151 -0.15 -10.14 -8.58
C THR A 151 -1.67 -10.11 -8.46
N ILE A 152 -2.28 -8.93 -8.46
CA ILE A 152 -3.74 -8.79 -8.57
C ILE A 152 -4.10 -8.24 -9.94
N THR A 153 -5.21 -8.71 -10.50
CA THR A 153 -5.70 -8.32 -11.82
C THR A 153 -7.06 -7.61 -11.72
N SER A 154 -7.19 -6.45 -12.36
CA SER A 154 -8.42 -5.65 -12.41
C SER A 154 -8.57 -4.95 -13.76
N ARG A 155 -9.54 -4.04 -13.88
CA ARG A 155 -9.74 -3.18 -15.05
C ARG A 155 -9.21 -1.77 -14.81
N ALA A 156 -8.33 -1.32 -15.71
CA ALA A 156 -7.85 0.06 -15.78
C ALA A 156 -8.64 0.84 -16.84
N PHE A 157 -8.99 2.09 -16.54
CA PHE A 157 -9.85 2.93 -17.40
C PHE A 157 -9.18 4.22 -17.88
N LYS A 158 -8.22 4.77 -17.13
CA LYS A 158 -7.64 6.08 -17.45
C LYS A 158 -6.67 5.98 -18.63
N GLY A 159 -6.97 6.69 -19.72
CA GLY A 159 -6.19 6.66 -20.95
C GLY A 159 -6.53 5.47 -21.88
N GLU A 160 -7.56 4.70 -21.51
CA GLU A 160 -7.93 3.44 -22.17
C GLU A 160 -9.36 3.50 -22.71
N THR A 161 -9.80 2.44 -23.40
CA THR A 161 -11.19 2.34 -23.90
C THR A 161 -12.23 2.43 -22.77
N PRO A 162 -13.47 2.89 -23.05
CA PRO A 162 -14.53 3.00 -22.03
C PRO A 162 -14.89 1.68 -21.33
N LYS A 163 -14.56 0.52 -21.93
CA LYS A 163 -14.76 -0.81 -21.34
C LYS A 163 -13.67 -1.19 -20.32
N GLY A 164 -12.59 -0.40 -20.24
CA GLY A 164 -11.39 -0.67 -19.47
C GLY A 164 -10.56 -1.81 -20.05
N VAL A 165 -9.25 -1.80 -19.78
CA VAL A 165 -8.29 -2.84 -20.18
C VAL A 165 -7.86 -3.63 -18.95
N THR A 166 -7.66 -4.93 -19.11
CA THR A 166 -7.14 -5.79 -18.06
C THR A 166 -5.74 -5.34 -17.64
N ALA A 167 -5.57 -5.11 -16.35
CA ALA A 167 -4.36 -4.59 -15.76
C ALA A 167 -3.99 -5.42 -14.53
N SER A 168 -2.69 -5.53 -14.28
CA SER A 168 -2.11 -6.31 -13.20
C SER A 168 -1.15 -5.46 -12.38
N TRP A 169 -1.18 -5.65 -11.06
CA TRP A 169 -0.35 -4.95 -10.07
C TRP A 169 0.37 -5.98 -9.21
N VAL A 170 1.67 -5.78 -8.98
CA VAL A 170 2.42 -6.56 -7.98
C VAL A 170 2.06 -6.06 -6.59
N VAL A 171 1.76 -6.97 -5.68
CA VAL A 171 1.24 -6.64 -4.34
C VAL A 171 1.86 -7.50 -3.24
N SER A 172 1.66 -7.08 -1.99
CA SER A 172 2.08 -7.83 -0.81
C SER A 172 1.08 -8.93 -0.41
N GLU A 173 1.51 -9.81 0.49
CA GLU A 173 0.65 -10.83 1.10
C GLU A 173 -0.56 -10.24 1.86
N SER A 174 -0.41 -9.05 2.45
CA SER A 174 -1.51 -8.38 3.15
C SER A 174 -2.67 -8.03 2.21
N VAL A 175 -2.35 -7.65 0.96
CA VAL A 175 -3.37 -7.36 -0.07
C VAL A 175 -4.07 -8.64 -0.49
N GLU A 176 -3.32 -9.72 -0.72
CA GLU A 176 -3.89 -11.04 -0.99
C GLU A 176 -4.84 -11.49 0.11
N ARG A 177 -4.43 -11.37 1.39
CA ARG A 177 -5.28 -11.71 2.53
C ARG A 177 -6.56 -10.86 2.55
N ALA A 178 -6.47 -9.56 2.27
CA ALA A 178 -7.64 -8.68 2.19
C ALA A 178 -8.60 -9.10 1.08
N VAL A 179 -8.09 -9.53 -0.09
CA VAL A 179 -8.90 -10.10 -1.17
C VAL A 179 -9.58 -11.39 -0.72
N GLY A 180 -8.86 -12.33 -0.10
CA GLY A 180 -9.45 -13.58 0.39
C GLY A 180 -10.54 -13.37 1.45
N VAL A 181 -10.44 -12.31 2.27
CA VAL A 181 -11.50 -11.91 3.20
C VAL A 181 -12.72 -11.38 2.44
N LEU A 182 -12.52 -10.56 1.40
CA LEU A 182 -13.62 -10.05 0.58
C LEU A 182 -14.34 -11.16 -0.18
N GLU A 183 -13.61 -12.17 -0.67
CA GLU A 183 -14.19 -13.33 -1.35
C GLU A 183 -15.09 -14.17 -0.43
N GLN A 184 -14.77 -14.24 0.86
CA GLN A 184 -15.61 -14.88 1.88
C GLN A 184 -16.78 -14.01 2.33
N LEU A 185 -16.60 -12.69 2.33
CA LEU A 185 -17.64 -11.74 2.76
C LEU A 185 -18.75 -11.60 1.72
N GLN A 186 -18.41 -11.72 0.44
CA GLN A 186 -19.38 -11.63 -0.66
C GLN A 186 -20.03 -12.99 -0.94
N PRO A 187 -21.31 -13.03 -1.35
CA PRO A 187 -21.94 -14.24 -1.86
C PRO A 187 -21.17 -14.87 -3.04
N ASP A 188 -21.28 -16.18 -3.22
CA ASP A 188 -20.58 -16.92 -4.27
C ASP A 188 -20.95 -16.47 -5.70
N ASP A 189 -22.15 -15.90 -5.90
CA ASP A 189 -22.62 -15.37 -7.19
C ASP A 189 -22.17 -13.92 -7.47
N ALA A 190 -21.49 -13.27 -6.51
CA ALA A 190 -21.05 -11.90 -6.66
C ALA A 190 -19.83 -11.80 -7.57
N LYS A 191 -19.99 -11.13 -8.71
CA LYS A 191 -18.89 -10.91 -9.67
C LYS A 191 -17.78 -10.01 -9.11
N TYR A 192 -18.15 -8.90 -8.46
CA TYR A 192 -17.21 -7.90 -7.95
C TYR A 192 -17.07 -8.00 -6.43
N LEU A 193 -15.86 -7.77 -5.93
CA LEU A 193 -15.56 -7.83 -4.50
C LEU A 193 -16.08 -6.60 -3.73
N PHE A 194 -16.26 -5.48 -4.43
CA PHE A 194 -16.79 -4.22 -3.88
C PHE A 194 -18.20 -3.94 -4.38
N THR A 195 -19.16 -4.72 -3.90
CA THR A 195 -20.61 -4.52 -4.10
C THR A 195 -21.33 -4.32 -2.78
N ALA A 196 -22.59 -3.85 -2.83
CA ALA A 196 -23.42 -3.69 -1.64
C ALA A 196 -23.67 -5.06 -0.97
N LEU A 197 -23.33 -5.17 0.32
CA LEU A 197 -23.55 -6.39 1.10
C LEU A 197 -25.03 -6.60 1.34
N SER A 198 -25.52 -7.82 1.11
CA SER A 198 -26.96 -8.14 1.23
C SER A 198 -27.50 -8.10 2.66
N ALA A 199 -26.62 -8.17 3.66
CA ALA A 199 -27.00 -7.99 5.07
C ALA A 199 -27.36 -6.53 5.43
N THR A 200 -27.00 -5.57 4.58
CA THR A 200 -27.30 -4.13 4.74
C THR A 200 -28.66 -3.81 4.08
N MET A 201 -29.72 -4.49 4.52
CA MET A 201 -31.09 -4.15 4.14
C MET A 201 -31.43 -2.76 4.73
N GLY A 202 -31.25 -1.71 3.94
CA GLY A 202 -31.70 -0.36 4.29
C GLY A 202 -30.97 0.81 3.61
N SER A 203 -29.78 0.64 3.04
CA SER A 203 -29.07 1.78 2.44
C SER A 203 -28.17 1.36 1.28
N CYS A 204 -28.45 1.93 0.11
CA CYS A 204 -27.73 1.83 -1.17
C CYS A 204 -27.92 0.55 -2.01
N GLY A 205 -29.00 0.54 -2.80
CA GLY A 205 -29.03 -0.03 -4.15
C GLY A 205 -29.15 -1.56 -4.25
N THR A 206 -30.20 -2.03 -4.92
CA THR A 206 -30.52 -3.44 -5.19
C THR A 206 -29.69 -4.06 -6.33
N ASP A 207 -28.79 -3.30 -6.96
CA ASP A 207 -28.07 -3.74 -8.14
C ASP A 207 -26.68 -4.29 -7.79
N ARG A 208 -26.62 -5.60 -7.48
CA ARG A 208 -25.38 -6.35 -7.25
C ARG A 208 -24.45 -6.40 -8.49
N SER A 209 -24.92 -5.94 -9.65
CA SER A 209 -24.15 -5.90 -10.90
C SER A 209 -23.25 -4.66 -11.00
N ARG A 210 -23.46 -3.64 -10.15
CA ARG A 210 -22.73 -2.37 -10.21
C ARG A 210 -21.78 -2.20 -9.04
N SER A 211 -20.59 -1.70 -9.35
CA SER A 211 -19.60 -1.33 -8.33
C SER A 211 -20.03 -0.08 -7.56
N VAL A 212 -19.59 0.02 -6.31
CA VAL A 212 -19.91 1.12 -5.39
C VAL A 212 -19.46 2.48 -5.97
N THR A 213 -20.29 3.53 -5.87
CA THR A 213 -19.90 4.87 -6.37
C THR A 213 -18.78 5.51 -5.56
N ILE A 214 -18.00 6.44 -6.14
CA ILE A 214 -16.93 7.15 -5.42
C ILE A 214 -17.44 7.91 -4.18
N LYS A 215 -18.66 8.48 -4.27
CA LYS A 215 -19.32 9.15 -3.15
C LYS A 215 -19.58 8.19 -1.99
N CYS A 216 -20.06 6.98 -2.29
CA CYS A 216 -20.30 5.95 -1.27
C CYS A 216 -18.99 5.46 -0.64
N THR A 217 -17.92 5.29 -1.42
CA THR A 217 -16.60 4.94 -0.86
C THR A 217 -16.07 5.99 0.09
N ASN A 218 -16.09 7.27 -0.31
CA ASN A 218 -15.65 8.35 0.57
C ASN A 218 -16.53 8.43 1.82
N LYS A 219 -17.84 8.23 1.72
CA LYS A 219 -18.74 8.14 2.87
C LYS A 219 -18.32 7.01 3.82
N ASN A 220 -18.16 5.79 3.30
CA ASN A 220 -17.76 4.62 4.08
C ASN A 220 -16.41 4.82 4.79
N LEU A 221 -15.42 5.41 4.10
CA LEU A 221 -14.11 5.73 4.69
C LEU A 221 -14.25 6.66 5.90
N ASN A 222 -15.08 7.70 5.78
CA ASN A 222 -15.24 8.67 6.86
C ASN A 222 -16.09 8.08 8.01
N GLU A 223 -17.12 7.29 7.73
CA GLU A 223 -17.86 6.56 8.77
C GLU A 223 -16.97 5.53 9.49
N PHE A 224 -15.98 4.95 8.81
CA PHE A 224 -15.00 4.08 9.44
C PHE A 224 -14.07 4.84 10.39
N VAL A 225 -13.65 6.06 10.02
CA VAL A 225 -12.93 6.95 10.95
C VAL A 225 -13.76 7.24 12.20
N ASP A 226 -15.05 7.55 12.04
CA ASP A 226 -15.94 7.81 13.18
C ASP A 226 -16.07 6.58 14.08
N TRP A 227 -16.22 5.40 13.48
CA TRP A 227 -16.29 4.14 14.19
C TRP A 227 -15.01 3.83 14.97
N ILE A 228 -13.82 4.03 14.37
CA ILE A 228 -12.52 3.86 15.05
C ILE A 228 -12.41 4.80 16.24
N ASN A 229 -12.73 6.08 16.05
CA ASN A 229 -12.60 7.08 17.11
C ASN A 229 -13.59 6.82 18.25
N ALA A 230 -14.83 6.42 17.94
CA ALA A 230 -15.82 6.01 18.93
C ALA A 230 -15.37 4.76 19.70
N TYR A 231 -14.81 3.76 19.00
CA TYR A 231 -14.27 2.56 19.62
C TYR A 231 -13.10 2.90 20.57
N CYS A 232 -12.16 3.75 20.14
CA CYS A 232 -11.03 4.17 20.96
C CYS A 232 -11.49 4.93 22.20
N ALA A 233 -12.45 5.85 22.06
CA ALA A 233 -13.02 6.58 23.20
C ALA A 233 -13.71 5.63 24.21
N ALA A 234 -14.51 4.68 23.73
CA ALA A 234 -15.22 3.73 24.58
C ALA A 234 -14.28 2.77 25.35
N HIS A 235 -13.09 2.50 24.79
CA HIS A 235 -12.11 1.58 25.38
C HIS A 235 -10.85 2.29 25.92
N ASN A 236 -10.90 3.62 26.05
CA ASN A 236 -9.81 4.47 26.55
C ASN A 236 -8.45 4.21 25.85
N ARG A 237 -8.45 4.17 24.51
CA ARG A 237 -7.26 3.94 23.67
C ARG A 237 -6.73 5.23 23.07
N ALA A 238 -5.43 5.27 22.82
CA ALA A 238 -4.74 6.40 22.16
C ALA A 238 -4.54 6.21 20.64
N ASP A 239 -5.10 5.15 20.05
CA ASP A 239 -4.98 4.84 18.62
C ASP A 239 -6.02 5.58 17.75
N ASP A 240 -6.63 6.65 18.29
CA ASP A 240 -7.62 7.43 17.55
C ASP A 240 -6.98 8.19 16.39
N ILE A 241 -7.79 8.49 15.38
CA ILE A 241 -7.34 9.25 14.21
C ILE A 241 -7.41 10.74 14.61
N PRO A 242 -6.25 11.43 14.71
CA PRO A 242 -6.18 12.75 15.31
C PRO A 242 -6.79 13.84 14.43
N LEU A 243 -7.19 14.94 15.06
CA LEU A 243 -7.61 16.14 14.35
C LEU A 243 -6.40 16.84 13.71
N ILE A 244 -6.54 17.23 12.45
CA ILE A 244 -5.53 18.03 11.74
C ILE A 244 -5.99 19.48 11.78
N ARG A 245 -5.16 20.37 12.35
CA ARG A 245 -5.50 21.80 12.55
C ARG A 245 -6.84 21.99 13.30
N ARG A 246 -7.07 21.17 14.33
CA ARG A 246 -8.32 21.13 15.12
C ARG A 246 -9.58 20.81 14.30
N GLN A 247 -9.42 20.23 13.11
CA GLN A 247 -10.53 19.82 12.27
C GLN A 247 -10.44 18.33 11.93
N ARG A 248 -11.60 17.72 11.74
CA ARG A 248 -11.69 16.34 11.28
C ARG A 248 -11.11 16.25 9.88
N TRP A 249 -10.10 15.38 9.71
CA TRP A 249 -9.56 15.11 8.39
C TRP A 249 -10.54 14.26 7.59
N ARG A 250 -10.98 14.77 6.42
CA ARG A 250 -11.88 14.05 5.52
C ARG A 250 -11.07 13.14 4.61
N LEU A 251 -11.22 11.83 4.80
CA LEU A 251 -10.55 10.85 3.96
C LEU A 251 -11.20 10.77 2.58
N THR A 252 -10.36 10.69 1.56
CA THR A 252 -10.77 10.44 0.17
C THR A 252 -9.93 9.34 -0.44
N SER A 253 -10.52 8.55 -1.33
CA SER A 253 -9.82 7.43 -2.00
C SER A 253 -8.49 7.84 -2.66
N GLY A 254 -8.43 9.03 -3.25
CA GLY A 254 -7.24 9.54 -3.92
C GLY A 254 -6.05 9.83 -2.98
N GLN A 255 -6.29 10.01 -1.68
CA GLN A 255 -5.21 10.25 -0.70
C GLN A 255 -4.34 9.02 -0.52
N PHE A 256 -4.90 7.81 -0.42
CA PHE A 256 -4.12 6.57 -0.24
C PHE A 256 -3.07 6.40 -1.34
N ARG A 257 -3.48 6.62 -2.60
CA ARG A 257 -2.58 6.57 -3.75
C ARG A 257 -1.48 7.64 -3.67
N ARG A 258 -1.81 8.88 -3.27
CA ARG A 258 -0.82 9.96 -3.09
C ARG A 258 0.16 9.64 -1.96
N THR A 259 -0.33 9.12 -0.84
CA THR A 259 0.49 8.77 0.32
C THR A 259 1.47 7.64 -0.03
N LEU A 260 1.02 6.58 -0.70
CA LEU A 260 1.95 5.53 -1.13
C LEU A 260 2.96 6.06 -2.17
N ALA A 261 2.53 6.93 -3.10
CA ALA A 261 3.42 7.53 -4.10
C ALA A 261 4.53 8.34 -3.42
N TRP A 262 4.17 9.10 -2.39
CA TRP A 262 5.11 9.85 -1.55
C TRP A 262 6.16 8.95 -0.89
N PHE A 263 5.75 7.80 -0.34
CA PHE A 263 6.70 6.85 0.28
C PHE A 263 7.62 6.20 -0.75
N ILE A 264 7.08 5.84 -1.91
CA ILE A 264 7.85 5.22 -2.99
C ILE A 264 8.90 6.20 -3.52
N ALA A 265 8.52 7.46 -3.78
CA ALA A 265 9.42 8.48 -4.33
C ALA A 265 10.65 8.77 -3.45
N ARG A 266 10.55 8.53 -2.14
CA ARG A 266 11.64 8.75 -1.15
C ARG A 266 12.67 7.63 -1.11
N ARG A 267 12.49 6.56 -1.88
CA ARG A 267 13.45 5.45 -1.96
C ARG A 267 14.38 5.64 -3.17
N PRO A 268 15.66 5.19 -3.11
CA PRO A 268 16.52 5.14 -4.29
C PRO A 268 15.83 4.38 -5.43
N GLY A 269 15.78 4.96 -6.63
CA GLY A 269 15.05 4.39 -7.79
C GLY A 269 13.51 4.46 -7.68
N GLY A 270 12.98 5.09 -6.64
CA GLY A 270 11.56 5.16 -6.31
C GLY A 270 10.70 5.86 -7.35
N ALA A 271 11.20 6.90 -8.01
CA ALA A 271 10.47 7.57 -9.09
C ALA A 271 10.16 6.64 -10.28
N ILE A 272 11.13 5.80 -10.66
CA ILE A 272 10.99 4.81 -11.74
C ILE A 272 10.06 3.67 -11.29
N ALA A 273 10.32 3.11 -10.10
CA ALA A 273 9.49 2.06 -9.51
C ALA A 273 8.03 2.50 -9.35
N GLY A 274 7.80 3.74 -8.91
CA GLY A 274 6.50 4.36 -8.81
C GLY A 274 5.82 4.49 -10.17
N THR A 275 6.50 5.00 -11.18
CA THR A 275 5.95 5.13 -12.54
C THR A 275 5.47 3.78 -13.10
N ILE A 276 6.26 2.72 -12.89
CA ILE A 276 5.91 1.33 -13.26
C ILE A 276 4.70 0.83 -12.46
N GLN A 277 4.73 0.94 -11.12
CA GLN A 277 3.65 0.47 -10.24
C GLN A 277 2.31 1.17 -10.51
N TYR A 278 2.38 2.46 -10.80
CA TYR A 278 1.21 3.32 -10.97
C TYR A 278 0.73 3.43 -12.42
N ARG A 279 1.44 2.81 -13.37
CA ARG A 279 1.19 2.88 -14.81
C ARG A 279 1.02 4.32 -15.30
N HIS A 280 1.84 5.23 -14.77
CA HIS A 280 1.88 6.60 -15.26
C HIS A 280 2.62 6.63 -16.60
N HIS A 281 2.04 7.28 -17.60
CA HIS A 281 2.64 7.41 -18.94
C HIS A 281 3.92 8.27 -18.94
N SER A 282 4.25 8.92 -17.82
CA SER A 282 5.50 9.65 -17.63
C SER A 282 5.88 9.72 -16.14
N ILE A 283 7.19 9.82 -15.88
CA ILE A 283 7.77 10.05 -14.55
C ILE A 283 7.23 11.37 -13.95
N GLN A 284 7.02 12.39 -14.79
CA GLN A 284 6.43 13.68 -14.40
C GLN A 284 5.02 13.56 -13.80
N MET A 285 4.19 12.63 -14.28
CA MET A 285 2.87 12.41 -13.68
C MET A 285 2.96 11.78 -12.29
N PHE A 286 3.99 10.98 -12.02
CA PHE A 286 4.26 10.41 -10.69
C PHE A 286 4.87 11.47 -9.75
N GLU A 287 5.78 12.29 -10.24
CA GLU A 287 6.34 13.45 -9.51
C GLU A 287 5.24 14.45 -9.10
N GLY A 288 4.17 14.61 -9.89
CA GLY A 288 3.00 15.39 -9.50
C GLY A 288 2.21 14.85 -8.29
N TYR A 289 2.31 13.54 -7.98
CA TYR A 289 1.80 12.98 -6.71
C TYR A 289 2.75 13.27 -5.55
N ALA A 290 4.03 13.45 -5.84
CA ALA A 290 5.07 13.90 -4.93
C ALA A 290 5.24 15.44 -4.94
N GLY A 291 4.19 16.21 -5.28
CA GLY A 291 4.08 17.65 -4.99
C GLY A 291 3.88 18.56 -6.20
N THR A 292 2.80 19.35 -6.17
CA THR A 292 2.69 20.64 -6.88
C THR A 292 3.15 21.79 -5.96
N THR A 293 3.56 22.90 -6.59
CA THR A 293 4.18 24.11 -6.04
C THR A 293 3.45 24.81 -4.88
N GLU A 294 2.15 24.59 -4.67
CA GLU A 294 1.41 25.17 -3.52
C GLU A 294 1.72 24.51 -2.17
N SER A 295 2.26 23.29 -2.17
CA SER A 295 2.46 22.52 -0.93
C SER A 295 3.82 22.73 -0.25
N GLY A 296 4.75 23.49 -0.84
CA GLY A 296 6.13 23.64 -0.33
C GLY A 296 6.96 22.35 -0.31
N PHE A 297 6.34 21.22 -0.65
CA PHE A 297 6.87 19.88 -0.45
C PHE A 297 8.06 19.53 -1.34
N ARG A 298 8.07 20.02 -2.59
CA ARG A 298 9.23 19.84 -3.47
C ARG A 298 10.49 20.45 -2.84
N GLY A 299 10.37 21.64 -2.24
CA GLY A 299 11.44 22.27 -1.48
C GLY A 299 11.80 21.51 -0.20
N GLU A 300 10.85 20.89 0.50
CA GLU A 300 11.13 20.04 1.67
C GLU A 300 11.87 18.75 1.29
N VAL A 301 11.51 18.11 0.18
CA VAL A 301 12.20 16.92 -0.34
C VAL A 301 13.59 17.28 -0.84
N GLU A 302 13.73 18.37 -1.60
CA GLU A 302 15.03 18.87 -2.06
C GLU A 302 15.92 19.24 -0.87
N ALA A 303 15.38 19.86 0.19
CA ALA A 303 16.13 20.18 1.40
C ALA A 303 16.58 18.93 2.17
N GLU A 304 15.74 17.90 2.26
CA GLU A 304 16.08 16.65 2.94
C GLU A 304 17.07 15.80 2.13
N GLN A 305 16.90 15.74 0.80
CA GLN A 305 17.87 15.11 -0.11
C GLN A 305 19.21 15.83 -0.09
N SER A 306 19.21 17.18 -0.05
CA SER A 306 20.43 17.98 0.09
C SER A 306 21.14 17.70 1.41
N LEU A 307 20.38 17.58 2.51
CA LEU A 307 20.93 17.17 3.80
C LEU A 307 21.60 15.80 3.77
N GLN A 308 20.85 14.77 3.34
CA GLN A 308 21.35 13.41 3.29
C GLN A 308 22.59 13.31 2.40
N ARG A 309 22.60 14.05 1.28
CA ARG A 309 23.75 14.16 0.39
C ARG A 309 24.93 14.81 1.12
N GLY A 310 24.71 15.93 1.81
CA GLY A 310 25.73 16.59 2.62
C GLY A 310 26.36 15.68 3.68
N GLU A 311 25.55 14.89 4.40
CA GLU A 311 26.04 13.94 5.41
C GLU A 311 26.96 12.89 4.78
N ARG A 312 26.58 12.34 3.62
CA ARG A 312 27.40 11.36 2.91
C ARG A 312 28.68 11.96 2.34
N LEU A 313 28.64 13.20 1.83
CA LEU A 313 29.83 13.89 1.35
C LEU A 313 30.80 14.21 2.49
N LEU A 314 30.28 14.60 3.67
CA LEU A 314 31.12 14.79 4.85
C LEU A 314 31.75 13.47 5.33
N ALA A 315 31.01 12.36 5.36
CA ALA A 315 31.58 11.05 5.67
C ALA A 315 32.70 10.66 4.68
N MET A 316 32.50 10.92 3.39
CA MET A 316 33.50 10.69 2.35
C MET A 316 34.75 11.57 2.53
N ILE A 317 34.57 12.79 3.06
CA ILE A 317 35.68 13.69 3.43
C ILE A 317 36.41 13.17 4.66
N GLU A 318 35.69 12.80 5.72
CA GLU A 318 36.24 12.27 6.98
C GLU A 318 37.06 11.00 6.77
N ASN A 319 36.61 10.13 5.85
CA ASN A 319 37.32 8.92 5.46
C ASN A 319 38.46 9.14 4.45
N ASN A 320 38.71 10.39 4.02
CA ASN A 320 39.67 10.74 2.97
C ASN A 320 39.42 10.09 1.59
N GLU A 321 38.23 9.52 1.36
CA GLU A 321 37.84 8.86 0.10
C GLU A 321 37.78 9.82 -1.10
N HIS A 322 37.60 11.12 -0.83
CA HIS A 322 37.51 12.16 -1.86
C HIS A 322 38.81 12.36 -2.67
N HIS A 323 39.97 11.92 -2.18
CA HIS A 323 41.23 11.92 -2.93
C HIS A 323 41.33 10.77 -3.94
N ASP A 324 40.57 9.70 -3.74
CA ASP A 324 40.66 8.48 -4.53
C ASP A 324 39.70 8.45 -5.72
N LEU A 325 38.96 9.54 -5.95
CA LEU A 325 38.03 9.65 -7.07
C LEU A 325 38.75 9.46 -8.42
N ARG A 326 38.05 8.81 -9.36
CA ARG A 326 38.53 8.53 -10.73
C ARG A 326 37.60 9.10 -11.78
N GLY A 327 38.10 9.33 -13.00
CA GLY A 327 37.30 9.84 -14.12
C GLY A 327 37.43 11.35 -14.37
N PRO A 328 36.76 11.86 -15.42
CA PRO A 328 37.01 13.19 -15.99
C PRO A 328 36.69 14.35 -15.04
N ALA A 329 35.77 14.17 -14.09
CA ALA A 329 35.42 15.18 -13.11
C ALA A 329 36.04 14.93 -11.72
N ALA A 330 36.91 13.93 -11.57
CA ALA A 330 37.53 13.63 -10.28
C ALA A 330 38.32 14.82 -9.68
N PRO A 331 39.14 15.57 -10.44
CA PRO A 331 39.83 16.74 -9.90
C PRO A 331 38.84 17.83 -9.43
N GLU A 332 37.77 18.05 -10.19
CA GLU A 332 36.72 19.01 -9.86
C GLU A 332 35.93 18.57 -8.61
N ALA A 333 35.67 17.28 -8.45
CA ALA A 333 35.05 16.72 -7.24
C ALA A 333 35.92 16.96 -6.00
N GLU A 334 37.21 16.63 -6.09
CA GLU A 334 38.18 16.77 -5.02
C GLU A 334 38.29 18.23 -4.57
N GLU A 335 38.36 19.18 -5.51
CA GLU A 335 38.36 20.61 -5.21
C GLU A 335 37.07 21.06 -4.49
N ARG A 336 35.90 20.68 -5.01
CA ARG A 336 34.61 21.06 -4.41
C ARG A 336 34.43 20.47 -3.01
N LEU A 337 34.92 19.26 -2.77
CA LEU A 337 34.88 18.60 -1.45
C LEU A 337 35.88 19.20 -0.48
N THR A 338 37.07 19.56 -0.94
CA THR A 338 38.05 20.32 -0.13
C THR A 338 37.48 21.66 0.30
N ASN A 339 36.76 22.35 -0.59
CA ASN A 339 36.07 23.60 -0.26
C ASN A 339 34.92 23.38 0.75
N LEU A 340 34.13 22.32 0.58
CA LEU A 340 33.10 21.94 1.56
C LEU A 340 33.71 21.63 2.94
N GLN A 341 34.87 20.95 2.97
CA GLN A 341 35.60 20.67 4.21
C GLN A 341 36.03 21.96 4.91
N ARG A 342 36.55 22.96 4.17
CA ARG A 342 36.91 24.27 4.73
C ARG A 342 35.71 25.03 5.28
N GLY A 343 34.57 25.02 4.59
CA GLY A 343 33.33 25.65 5.04
C GLY A 343 32.68 24.93 6.24
N SER A 344 32.92 23.62 6.37
CA SER A 344 32.45 22.79 7.48
C SER A 344 33.34 22.91 8.73
N ALA A 345 34.66 23.02 8.54
CA ALA A 345 35.65 23.01 9.61
C ALA A 345 35.89 24.41 10.19
N TYR A 346 35.27 24.68 11.34
CA TYR A 346 36.02 25.30 12.43
C TYR A 346 36.81 24.15 13.06
N THR A 347 38.13 24.27 13.11
CA THR A 347 39.09 23.20 13.42
C THR A 347 38.65 22.37 14.64
N GLY A 348 38.32 21.09 14.44
CA GLY A 348 38.07 20.11 15.52
C GLY A 348 36.61 19.79 15.88
N SER A 349 35.60 20.35 15.21
CA SER A 349 34.19 19.95 15.46
C SER A 349 33.64 19.05 14.36
N VAL A 350 33.32 17.79 14.67
CA VAL A 350 32.45 16.95 13.83
C VAL A 350 31.10 17.66 13.71
N VAL A 351 30.62 17.90 12.49
CA VAL A 351 29.30 18.52 12.27
C VAL A 351 28.23 17.49 12.56
N THR A 352 27.89 17.31 13.84
CA THR A 352 26.82 16.42 14.28
C THR A 352 25.44 17.10 14.29
N ASP A 353 25.36 18.42 14.05
CA ASP A 353 24.11 19.18 14.05
C ASP A 353 23.52 19.31 12.62
N PRO A 354 22.38 18.67 12.32
CA PRO A 354 21.71 18.76 11.02
C PRO A 354 21.31 20.19 10.62
N ARG A 355 21.08 21.10 11.58
CA ARG A 355 20.69 22.49 11.26
C ARG A 355 21.87 23.29 10.71
N ARG A 356 23.08 23.03 11.22
CA ARG A 356 24.32 23.63 10.73
C ARG A 356 24.64 23.12 9.33
N LEU A 357 24.52 21.81 9.11
CA LEU A 357 24.72 21.21 7.78
C LEU A 357 23.70 21.74 6.75
N ARG A 358 22.42 21.89 7.12
CA ARG A 358 21.42 22.55 6.25
C ARG A 358 21.85 23.94 5.80
N ARG A 359 22.50 24.71 6.69
CA ARG A 359 22.96 26.07 6.36
C ARG A 359 24.12 26.03 5.37
N ILE A 360 25.10 25.17 5.61
CA ILE A 360 26.27 24.99 4.73
C ILE A 360 25.81 24.51 3.35
N MET A 361 24.96 23.47 3.28
CA MET A 361 24.43 22.96 2.01
C MET A 361 23.57 24.00 1.26
N ARG A 362 22.97 24.97 1.95
CA ARG A 362 22.20 26.04 1.30
C ARG A 362 23.09 27.15 0.72
N SER A 363 24.25 27.43 1.32
CA SER A 363 25.17 28.47 0.86
C SER A 363 26.25 27.96 -0.09
N GLU A 364 26.73 26.73 0.13
CA GLU A 364 27.93 26.15 -0.47
C GLU A 364 27.67 24.70 -0.92
N ASP A 365 26.59 24.48 -1.67
CA ASP A 365 26.30 23.15 -2.23
C ASP A 365 27.39 22.74 -3.24
N PRO A 366 28.14 21.64 -3.01
CA PRO A 366 29.16 21.19 -3.95
C PRO A 366 28.56 20.65 -5.26
N ASN A 367 27.23 20.48 -5.34
CA ASN A 367 26.54 19.92 -6.52
C ASN A 367 27.11 18.56 -6.96
N ILE A 368 27.56 17.75 -6.00
CA ILE A 368 28.02 16.37 -6.21
C ILE A 368 26.88 15.43 -5.81
N TYR A 369 26.46 14.56 -6.72
CA TYR A 369 25.32 13.66 -6.55
C TYR A 369 25.78 12.21 -6.58
N LEU A 370 25.59 11.50 -5.47
CA LEU A 370 26.04 10.13 -5.28
C LEU A 370 25.01 9.14 -5.85
N GLY A 371 25.39 8.37 -6.87
CA GLY A 371 24.61 7.26 -7.43
C GLY A 371 25.31 5.92 -7.23
N HIS A 372 24.60 4.82 -7.51
CA HIS A 372 25.17 3.46 -7.36
C HIS A 372 26.29 3.18 -8.37
N PHE A 373 26.10 3.54 -9.64
CA PHE A 373 27.06 3.31 -10.72
C PHE A 373 27.89 4.57 -11.11
N VAL A 374 27.55 5.73 -10.56
CA VAL A 374 28.19 6.99 -10.93
C VAL A 374 28.06 8.02 -9.81
N THR A 375 29.13 8.77 -9.55
CA THR A 375 29.06 10.01 -8.79
C THR A 375 29.13 11.18 -9.76
N CYS A 376 28.08 12.00 -9.79
CA CYS A 376 27.94 13.10 -10.75
C CYS A 376 28.37 14.43 -10.11
N VAL A 377 29.48 14.99 -10.58
CA VAL A 377 29.88 16.36 -10.32
C VAL A 377 29.10 17.25 -11.26
N TYR A 378 27.92 17.69 -10.83
CA TYR A 378 26.97 18.30 -11.74
C TYR A 378 27.47 19.66 -12.23
N ASN A 379 27.58 19.76 -13.54
CA ASN A 379 27.73 20.98 -14.30
C ASN A 379 26.78 20.89 -15.52
N PRO A 380 25.78 21.79 -15.62
CA PRO A 380 24.76 21.70 -16.67
C PRO A 380 25.32 21.77 -18.09
N ASP A 381 26.40 22.53 -18.33
CA ASP A 381 27.01 22.70 -19.66
C ASP A 381 27.66 21.41 -20.19
N LYS A 382 28.11 20.57 -19.25
CA LYS A 382 28.79 19.31 -19.49
C LYS A 382 27.86 18.09 -19.33
N ALA A 383 26.63 18.28 -18.83
CA ALA A 383 25.70 17.20 -18.50
C ALA A 383 25.09 16.55 -19.75
N LEU A 384 25.63 15.40 -20.17
CA LEU A 384 25.16 14.68 -21.35
C LEU A 384 23.69 14.24 -21.24
N CYS A 385 23.25 13.86 -20.03
CA CYS A 385 21.86 13.47 -19.76
C CYS A 385 20.86 14.62 -19.94
N ARG A 386 21.31 15.87 -20.08
CA ARG A 386 20.46 17.03 -20.35
C ARG A 386 20.47 17.47 -21.83
N ARG A 387 21.37 16.94 -22.67
CA ARG A 387 21.51 17.35 -24.09
C ARG A 387 20.46 16.76 -25.04
N GLN A 388 19.80 15.66 -24.67
CA GLN A 388 18.89 14.91 -25.55
C GLN A 388 17.42 14.94 -25.13
N LEU A 389 17.07 15.61 -24.04
CA LEU A 389 15.70 15.72 -23.54
C LEU A 389 15.10 17.08 -23.87
N ALA A 390 13.91 17.11 -24.47
CA ALA A 390 12.99 18.25 -24.41
C ALA A 390 12.81 18.67 -22.92
N PRO A 391 12.47 19.93 -22.59
CA PRO A 391 12.54 20.48 -21.23
C PRO A 391 11.49 19.85 -20.31
N ALA A 392 11.79 18.64 -19.85
CA ALA A 392 11.00 17.83 -18.95
C ALA A 392 11.88 17.51 -17.75
N GLY A 393 12.02 18.48 -16.86
CA GLY A 393 12.86 18.37 -15.66
C GLY A 393 13.48 19.72 -15.30
N ASP A 394 13.90 19.85 -14.05
CA ASP A 394 14.62 21.03 -13.58
C ASP A 394 16.06 21.02 -14.10
N PRO A 395 16.50 22.03 -14.88
CA PRO A 395 17.86 22.08 -15.40
C PRO A 395 18.92 22.28 -14.30
N SER A 396 18.51 22.59 -13.06
CA SER A 396 19.43 22.73 -11.92
C SER A 396 19.88 21.39 -11.31
N LEU A 397 19.30 20.26 -11.71
CA LEU A 397 19.62 18.93 -11.16
C LEU A 397 20.13 17.96 -12.25
N PRO A 398 20.96 16.96 -11.92
CA PRO A 398 21.29 15.87 -12.85
C PRO A 398 20.13 14.89 -13.02
N ASP A 399 20.03 14.28 -14.20
CA ASP A 399 19.25 13.07 -14.41
C ASP A 399 20.19 11.85 -14.31
N LEU A 400 20.21 11.22 -13.13
CA LEU A 400 21.02 10.02 -12.88
C LEU A 400 20.46 8.76 -13.57
N ALA A 401 19.16 8.73 -13.88
CA ALA A 401 18.50 7.59 -14.52
C ALA A 401 18.86 7.49 -16.00
N ASN A 402 18.93 8.63 -16.68
CA ASN A 402 19.36 8.73 -18.08
C ASN A 402 20.85 9.12 -18.19
N CYS A 403 21.62 8.95 -17.12
CA CYS A 403 23.05 9.22 -17.15
C CYS A 403 23.74 8.24 -18.11
N GLN A 404 24.76 8.75 -18.82
CA GLN A 404 25.64 7.94 -19.65
C GLN A 404 27.07 8.07 -19.11
N PRO A 405 27.43 7.32 -18.04
CA PRO A 405 28.70 7.48 -17.33
C PRO A 405 29.93 7.26 -18.23
N LEU A 406 29.76 6.46 -19.28
CA LEU A 406 30.80 6.14 -20.26
C LEU A 406 31.27 7.35 -21.09
N GLN A 407 30.41 8.36 -21.23
CA GLN A 407 30.62 9.47 -22.18
C GLN A 407 30.47 10.84 -21.52
N CYS A 408 29.91 10.89 -20.31
CA CYS A 408 29.62 12.13 -19.62
C CYS A 408 30.88 12.69 -18.94
N ARG A 409 31.16 13.98 -19.15
CA ARG A 409 32.31 14.65 -18.53
C ARG A 409 32.11 14.99 -17.05
N ASN A 410 30.90 14.83 -16.50
CA ASN A 410 30.58 15.08 -15.09
C ASN A 410 30.88 13.88 -14.17
N VAL A 411 31.55 12.86 -14.67
CA VAL A 411 31.73 11.59 -13.97
C VAL A 411 32.95 11.65 -13.07
N ALA A 412 32.72 11.43 -11.78
CA ALA A 412 33.71 11.02 -10.81
C ALA A 412 33.27 9.65 -10.25
N LEU A 413 34.18 8.70 -10.11
CA LEU A 413 33.88 7.34 -9.65
C LEU A 413 34.57 7.12 -8.31
N THR A 414 33.79 6.69 -7.32
CA THR A 414 34.29 6.21 -6.03
C THR A 414 34.73 4.74 -6.14
N ALA A 415 35.42 4.23 -5.12
CA ALA A 415 35.72 2.80 -5.02
C ALA A 415 34.45 1.94 -5.08
N ASP A 416 33.38 2.34 -4.38
CA ASP A 416 32.07 1.67 -4.44
C ASP A 416 31.47 1.67 -5.84
N ASN A 417 31.59 2.78 -6.58
CA ASN A 417 31.11 2.84 -7.96
C ASN A 417 31.88 1.87 -8.86
N LEU A 418 33.21 1.81 -8.72
CA LEU A 418 34.06 0.89 -9.46
C LEU A 418 33.70 -0.57 -9.14
N GLN A 419 33.50 -0.89 -7.85
CA GLN A 419 33.07 -2.23 -7.46
C GLN A 419 31.71 -2.60 -8.07
N ALA A 420 30.73 -1.71 -7.99
CA ALA A 420 29.41 -1.95 -8.59
C ALA A 420 29.47 -2.13 -10.12
N LEU A 421 30.33 -1.36 -10.80
CA LEU A 421 30.58 -1.51 -12.24
C LEU A 421 31.28 -2.84 -12.56
N THR A 422 32.24 -3.28 -11.74
CA THR A 422 32.90 -4.59 -11.87
C THR A 422 31.92 -5.73 -11.66
N ASP A 423 31.08 -5.67 -10.64
CA ASP A 423 30.03 -6.66 -10.38
C ASP A 423 29.05 -6.75 -11.57
N GLN A 424 28.68 -5.60 -12.14
CA GLN A 424 27.83 -5.54 -13.33
C GLN A 424 28.52 -6.16 -14.56
N LEU A 425 29.83 -5.97 -14.71
CA LEU A 425 30.61 -6.60 -15.78
C LEU A 425 30.60 -8.13 -15.64
N HIS A 426 30.81 -8.65 -14.42
CA HIS A 426 30.72 -10.08 -14.15
C HIS A 426 29.33 -10.66 -14.43
N GLN A 427 28.26 -9.92 -14.13
CA GLN A 427 26.89 -10.33 -14.48
C GLN A 427 26.67 -10.38 -15.99
N LEU A 428 27.20 -9.40 -16.73
CA LEU A 428 27.14 -9.40 -18.19
C LEU A 428 27.92 -10.58 -18.79
N ASP A 429 29.10 -10.89 -18.25
CA ASP A 429 29.90 -12.06 -18.66
C ASP A 429 29.14 -13.37 -18.41
N ALA A 430 28.51 -13.53 -17.24
CA ALA A 430 27.70 -14.69 -16.92
C ALA A 430 26.48 -14.84 -17.86
N HIS A 431 25.80 -13.74 -18.20
CA HIS A 431 24.71 -13.77 -19.17
C HIS A 431 25.19 -14.13 -20.58
N LEU A 432 26.32 -13.57 -21.02
CA LEU A 432 26.93 -13.86 -22.32
C LEU A 432 27.49 -15.29 -22.41
N ALA A 433 27.85 -15.93 -21.29
CA ALA A 433 28.21 -17.35 -21.28
C ALA A 433 27.05 -18.26 -21.70
N THR A 434 25.80 -17.79 -21.56
CA THR A 434 24.58 -18.46 -22.03
C THR A 434 24.07 -17.91 -23.37
N ALA A 435 24.93 -17.23 -24.16
CA ALA A 435 24.53 -16.50 -25.36
C ALA A 435 23.81 -17.36 -26.42
N GLU A 436 24.07 -18.67 -26.47
CA GLU A 436 23.37 -19.60 -27.37
C GLU A 436 21.85 -19.68 -27.11
N LEU A 437 21.43 -19.35 -25.89
CA LEU A 437 20.02 -19.30 -25.47
C LEU A 437 19.39 -17.91 -25.65
N LEU A 438 20.18 -16.91 -26.07
CA LEU A 438 19.74 -15.52 -26.23
C LEU A 438 19.43 -15.20 -27.70
N ALA A 439 18.40 -14.39 -27.93
CA ALA A 439 18.11 -13.88 -29.27
C ALA A 439 19.32 -13.08 -29.82
N PRO A 440 19.67 -13.18 -31.12
CA PRO A 440 20.91 -12.60 -31.66
C PRO A 440 21.07 -11.10 -31.40
N PHE A 441 19.99 -10.33 -31.49
CA PHE A 441 20.01 -8.89 -31.20
C PHE A 441 20.32 -8.58 -29.73
N VAL A 442 19.78 -9.39 -28.80
CA VAL A 442 20.01 -9.23 -27.36
C VAL A 442 21.46 -9.57 -27.03
N ALA A 443 21.98 -10.70 -27.56
CA ALA A 443 23.38 -11.08 -27.39
C ALA A 443 24.34 -10.00 -27.92
N HIS A 444 24.05 -9.45 -29.11
CA HIS A 444 24.83 -8.34 -29.67
C HIS A 444 24.80 -7.09 -28.77
N ARG A 445 23.63 -6.70 -28.25
CA ARG A 445 23.50 -5.52 -27.38
C ARG A 445 24.24 -5.70 -26.06
N LEU A 446 24.13 -6.87 -25.43
CA LEU A 446 24.86 -7.20 -24.19
C LEU A 446 26.37 -7.23 -24.43
N THR A 447 26.82 -7.76 -25.57
CA THR A 447 28.23 -7.74 -25.96
C THR A 447 28.76 -6.32 -26.08
N GLN A 448 27.99 -5.42 -26.71
CA GLN A 448 28.36 -4.02 -26.83
C GLN A 448 28.43 -3.34 -25.45
N GLN A 449 27.41 -3.53 -24.60
CA GLN A 449 27.41 -2.99 -23.24
C GLN A 449 28.59 -3.49 -22.41
N ARG A 450 28.92 -4.78 -22.51
CA ARG A 450 30.08 -5.38 -21.84
C ARG A 450 31.39 -4.75 -22.29
N ARG A 451 31.58 -4.54 -23.60
CA ARG A 451 32.77 -3.84 -24.14
C ARG A 451 32.86 -2.41 -23.63
N ASP A 452 31.76 -1.67 -23.69
CA ASP A 452 31.75 -0.26 -23.28
C ASP A 452 32.05 -0.13 -21.77
N LEU A 453 31.48 -1.02 -20.94
CA LEU A 453 31.72 -1.07 -19.50
C LEU A 453 33.16 -1.44 -19.15
N ALA A 454 33.73 -2.44 -19.85
CA ALA A 454 35.13 -2.81 -19.68
C ALA A 454 36.07 -1.64 -19.99
N ALA A 455 35.81 -0.92 -21.10
CA ALA A 455 36.60 0.25 -21.47
C ALA A 455 36.54 1.38 -20.42
N LEU A 456 35.39 1.59 -19.78
CA LEU A 456 35.28 2.55 -18.67
C LEU A 456 36.10 2.12 -17.45
N LEU A 457 36.02 0.85 -17.07
CA LEU A 457 36.78 0.33 -15.93
C LEU A 457 38.29 0.42 -16.18
N GLU A 458 38.73 0.10 -17.40
CA GLU A 458 40.13 0.28 -17.81
C GLU A 458 40.56 1.76 -17.72
N ALA A 459 39.76 2.68 -18.27
CA ALA A 459 40.06 4.11 -18.22
C ALA A 459 40.07 4.66 -16.78
N ALA A 460 39.24 4.12 -15.88
CA ALA A 460 39.15 4.56 -14.50
C ALA A 460 40.23 3.96 -13.59
N THR A 461 40.83 2.83 -13.97
CA THR A 461 41.89 2.14 -13.21
C THR A 461 43.31 2.53 -13.66
N ALA A 462 43.44 3.30 -14.75
CA ALA A 462 44.71 3.85 -15.19
C ALA A 462 45.36 4.73 -14.09
N PRO A 463 46.69 4.66 -13.89
CA PRO A 463 47.39 5.45 -12.88
C PRO A 463 47.29 6.95 -13.17
N LYS A 464 47.11 7.77 -12.10
CA LYS A 464 46.94 9.23 -12.19
C LYS A 464 48.14 9.97 -12.82
N ASP A 465 49.30 9.33 -12.94
CA ASP A 465 50.58 9.96 -13.30
C ASP A 465 50.89 10.01 -14.81
N ILE A 466 49.90 9.80 -15.69
CA ILE A 466 50.10 9.94 -17.14
C ILE A 466 49.01 10.85 -17.74
N VAL A 467 49.13 12.16 -17.49
CA VAL A 467 48.64 13.25 -18.37
C VAL A 467 49.62 14.41 -18.31
#